data_AF-A0A7G8DA06-F1
#
_entry.id   AF-A0A7G8DA06-F1
#
_cell.length_a   1.000
_cell.length_b   1.000
_cell.length_c   1.000
_cell.angle_alpha   90.00
_cell.angle_beta   90.00
_cell.angle_gamma   90.00
#
_symmetry.space_group_name_H-M   'P 1'
#
loop_
_entity.id
_entity.type
_entity.pdbx_description
1 polymer ?
#
loop_
_entity_poly.entity_id
_entity_poly.type
_entity_poly.pdbx_seq_one_letter_code
_entity_poly.pdbx_strand_id
1 'polypeptide(L)'
;MALNNKPEDRPSNFEAGRPYGDSKSIDGLLLEGAAIHDRFALEDGGVFELTDCYISRELMQDCGLQQVRWPQPVLAAEGVEALGAVCWTAIMATPPFCLIEATRA
;
A
#
# COMPACT_ATOMS: atom_id res chain seq x y z
N MET A 1 3.72 8.18 11.07
CA MET A 1 2.84 8.67 9.99
C MET A 1 3.30 7.95 8.75
N ALA A 2 2.69 6.80 8.46
CA ALA A 2 2.77 6.26 7.11
C ALA A 2 1.98 7.22 6.22
N LEU A 3 2.40 7.33 4.98
CA LEU A 3 1.97 8.34 4.04
C LEU A 3 1.93 7.59 2.72
N ASN A 4 0.77 7.47 2.07
CA ASN A 4 0.56 7.28 0.63
C ASN A 4 -0.60 6.34 0.26
N ASN A 5 -1.75 6.89 -0.16
CA ASN A 5 -2.77 6.05 -0.79
C ASN A 5 -2.64 6.06 -2.31
N LYS A 6 -2.24 4.91 -2.88
CA LYS A 6 -2.17 4.70 -4.33
C LYS A 6 -3.60 4.84 -4.92
N PRO A 7 -3.84 5.70 -5.92
CA PRO A 7 -5.19 5.88 -6.50
C PRO A 7 -5.80 4.59 -7.10
N GLU A 8 -4.95 3.61 -7.40
CA GLU A 8 -5.32 2.28 -7.90
C GLU A 8 -5.74 1.32 -6.76
N ASP A 9 -5.37 1.61 -5.50
CA ASP A 9 -5.78 0.87 -4.31
C ASP A 9 -7.09 1.47 -3.74
N ARG A 10 -8.16 1.32 -4.51
CA ARG A 10 -9.49 1.84 -4.15
C ARG A 10 -10.10 0.99 -3.04
N PRO A 11 -11.09 1.51 -2.28
CA PRO A 11 -11.77 0.74 -1.23
C PRO A 11 -12.34 -0.62 -1.69
N SER A 12 -12.66 -0.77 -2.97
CA SER A 12 -13.08 -2.04 -3.57
C SER A 12 -12.02 -3.16 -3.51
N ASN A 13 -10.74 -2.79 -3.32
CA ASN A 13 -9.60 -3.71 -3.31
C ASN A 13 -9.08 -3.98 -1.90
N PHE A 14 -9.67 -3.37 -0.86
CA PHE A 14 -9.17 -3.45 0.52
C PHE A 14 -9.13 -4.87 1.11
N GLU A 15 -9.96 -5.77 0.59
CA GLU A 15 -9.97 -7.19 0.99
C GLU A 15 -9.03 -8.07 0.14
N ALA A 16 -8.39 -7.53 -0.89
CA ALA A 16 -7.54 -8.32 -1.80
C ALA A 16 -6.28 -8.89 -1.11
N GLY A 17 -5.83 -8.24 -0.02
CA GLY A 17 -4.71 -8.70 0.82
C GLY A 17 -5.05 -9.89 1.72
N ARG A 18 -6.33 -10.21 1.95
CA ARG A 18 -6.75 -11.17 2.98
C ARG A 18 -6.09 -12.55 2.88
N PRO A 19 -5.86 -13.14 1.68
CA PRO A 19 -5.12 -14.39 1.53
C PRO A 19 -3.67 -14.33 2.02
N TYR A 20 -3.11 -13.14 2.17
CA TYR A 20 -1.72 -12.86 2.59
C TYR A 20 -1.64 -12.35 4.03
N GLY A 21 -2.78 -12.35 4.74
CA GLY A 21 -2.85 -11.97 6.15
C GLY A 21 -3.09 -10.49 6.38
N ASP A 22 -3.24 -9.66 5.35
CA ASP A 22 -3.56 -8.23 5.51
C ASP A 22 -4.97 -7.87 5.02
N SER A 23 -5.58 -6.85 5.61
CA SER A 23 -6.87 -6.30 5.16
C SER A 23 -6.96 -4.83 5.50
N LYS A 24 -7.71 -4.07 4.70
CA LYS A 24 -7.91 -2.63 4.93
C LYS A 24 -9.37 -2.29 5.18
N SER A 25 -9.62 -1.19 5.87
CA SER A 25 -10.94 -0.58 5.99
C SER A 25 -10.84 0.93 6.11
N ILE A 26 -11.94 1.63 5.85
CA ILE A 26 -12.04 3.09 5.99
C ILE A 26 -13.32 3.47 6.71
N ASP A 27 -13.23 4.48 7.58
CA ASP A 27 -14.38 5.09 8.19
C ASP A 27 -15.02 6.09 7.22
N GLY A 28 -16.09 5.67 6.54
CA GLY A 28 -16.88 6.54 5.66
C GLY A 28 -16.31 6.68 4.25
N LEU A 29 -16.23 7.92 3.75
CA LEU A 29 -15.81 8.22 2.37
C LEU A 29 -14.29 8.43 2.30
N LEU A 30 -13.68 7.97 1.21
CA LEU A 30 -12.28 8.23 0.90
C LEU A 30 -12.09 9.69 0.48
N LEU A 31 -11.74 10.54 1.46
CA LEU A 31 -11.48 11.97 1.33
C LEU A 31 -10.14 12.32 2.01
N GLU A 32 -9.58 13.49 1.75
CA GLU A 32 -8.33 13.94 2.38
C GLU A 32 -8.34 13.77 3.90
N GLY A 33 -7.28 13.14 4.42
CA GLY A 33 -7.10 12.86 5.84
C GLY A 33 -7.97 11.73 6.39
N ALA A 34 -8.80 11.07 5.58
CA ALA A 34 -9.60 9.94 6.04
C ALA A 34 -8.71 8.80 6.56
N ALA A 35 -9.10 8.23 7.70
CA ALA A 35 -8.36 7.15 8.33
C ALA A 35 -8.55 5.84 7.55
N ILE A 36 -7.43 5.23 7.17
CA ILE A 36 -7.38 3.89 6.59
C ILE A 36 -6.80 2.98 7.67
N HIS A 37 -7.55 1.94 8.04
CA HIS A 37 -7.12 0.96 9.03
C HIS A 37 -6.57 -0.25 8.31
N ASP A 38 -5.28 -0.51 8.46
CA ASP A 38 -4.63 -1.73 8.00
C ASP A 38 -4.55 -2.72 9.17
N ARG A 39 -4.94 -3.96 8.90
CA ARG A 39 -4.91 -5.05 9.88
C ARG A 39 -4.11 -6.21 9.32
N PHE A 40 -3.14 -6.68 10.09
CA PHE A 40 -2.25 -7.79 9.73
C PHE A 40 -2.41 -8.94 10.73
N ALA A 41 -2.70 -10.15 10.22
CA ALA A 41 -2.70 -11.39 10.97
C ALA A 41 -1.29 -11.99 10.99
N LEU A 42 -0.79 -12.29 12.19
CA LEU A 42 0.52 -12.88 12.41
C LEU A 42 0.42 -14.41 12.48
N GLU A 43 1.52 -15.11 12.20
CA GLU A 43 1.56 -16.58 12.20
C GLU A 43 1.25 -17.20 13.57
N ASP A 44 1.52 -16.48 14.66
CA ASP A 44 1.24 -16.89 16.04
C ASP A 44 -0.23 -16.65 16.46
N GLY A 45 -1.08 -16.19 15.53
CA GLY A 45 -2.47 -15.81 15.79
C GLY A 45 -2.63 -14.39 16.33
N GLY A 46 -1.53 -13.65 16.49
CA GLY A 46 -1.55 -12.23 16.85
C GLY A 46 -2.12 -11.34 15.75
N VAL A 47 -2.46 -10.12 16.15
CA VAL A 47 -2.97 -9.08 15.24
C VAL A 47 -2.18 -7.81 15.46
N PHE A 48 -1.69 -7.23 14.36
CA PHE A 48 -1.09 -5.91 14.33
C PHE A 48 -1.99 -4.97 13.54
N GLU A 49 -2.26 -3.79 14.07
CA GLU A 49 -3.11 -2.78 13.44
C GLU A 49 -2.33 -1.47 13.28
N LEU A 50 -2.49 -0.85 12.11
CA LEU A 50 -1.94 0.44 11.75
C LEU A 50 -3.09 1.33 11.26
N THR A 51 -3.04 2.62 11.60
CA THR A 51 -3.92 3.62 10.98
C THR A 51 -3.07 4.54 10.11
N ASP A 52 -3.33 4.50 8.81
CA ASP A 52 -2.82 5.41 7.80
C ASP A 52 -3.87 6.50 7.50
N CYS A 53 -3.48 7.51 6.71
CA CYS A 53 -4.35 8.58 6.25
C CYS A 53 -4.34 8.69 4.73
N TYR A 54 -5.52 8.89 4.14
CA TYR A 54 -5.63 9.19 2.73
C TYR A 54 -5.03 10.57 2.43
N ILE A 55 -4.10 10.61 1.48
CA ILE A 55 -3.53 11.85 0.93
C ILE A 55 -3.57 11.75 -0.59
N SER A 56 -4.26 12.68 -1.26
CA SER A 56 -4.26 12.72 -2.73
C SER A 56 -2.95 13.23 -3.30
N ARG A 57 -2.77 12.97 -4.60
CA ARG A 57 -1.69 13.51 -5.40
C ARG A 57 -1.70 15.05 -5.40
N GLU A 58 -2.89 15.64 -5.46
CA GLU A 58 -3.11 17.09 -5.47
C GLU A 58 -2.56 17.71 -4.19
N LEU A 59 -2.89 17.15 -3.02
CA LEU A 59 -2.37 17.64 -1.74
C LEU A 59 -0.84 17.48 -1.64
N MET A 60 -0.28 16.39 -2.17
CA MET A 60 1.19 16.22 -2.22
C MET A 60 1.86 17.33 -3.07
N GLN A 61 1.24 17.70 -4.19
CA GLN A 61 1.72 18.78 -5.06
C GLN A 61 1.67 20.14 -4.39
N ASP A 62 0.57 20.44 -3.68
CA ASP A 62 0.42 21.68 -2.90
C ASP A 62 1.48 21.79 -1.78
N CYS A 63 1.97 20.65 -1.28
CA CYS A 63 3.06 20.57 -0.30
C CYS A 63 4.46 20.70 -0.93
N GLY A 64 4.57 20.94 -2.24
CA GLY A 64 5.83 21.11 -2.96
C GLY A 64 6.48 19.82 -3.45
N LEU A 65 5.77 18.68 -3.39
CA LEU A 65 6.20 17.44 -4.03
C LEU A 65 5.73 17.40 -5.48
N GLN A 66 6.65 17.51 -6.43
CA GLN A 66 6.38 17.44 -7.85
C GLN A 66 6.72 16.06 -8.42
N GLN A 67 6.19 15.79 -9.62
CA GLN A 67 6.44 14.54 -10.35
C GLN A 67 6.14 13.26 -9.54
N VAL A 68 5.16 13.32 -8.64
CA VAL A 68 4.78 12.18 -7.79
C VAL A 68 4.43 10.96 -8.64
N ARG A 69 5.11 9.84 -8.43
CA ARG A 69 4.93 8.57 -9.15
C ARG A 69 4.82 7.44 -8.16
N TRP A 70 4.00 6.46 -8.51
CA TRP A 70 3.86 5.19 -7.81
C TRP A 70 4.46 4.10 -8.69
N PRO A 71 5.79 3.89 -8.63
CA PRO A 71 6.39 2.83 -9.43
C PRO A 71 5.82 1.48 -9.00
N GLN A 72 5.53 0.64 -9.99
CA GLN A 72 5.22 -0.75 -9.72
C GLN A 72 6.49 -1.41 -9.14
N PRO A 73 6.41 -2.12 -8.00
CA PRO A 73 7.54 -2.92 -7.57
C PRO A 73 7.91 -3.92 -8.67
N VAL A 74 9.19 -4.18 -8.82
CA VAL A 74 9.72 -5.22 -9.72
C VAL A 74 10.44 -6.24 -8.85
N LEU A 75 10.18 -7.52 -9.13
CA LEU A 75 10.80 -8.60 -8.39
C LEU A 75 12.29 -8.71 -8.78
N ALA A 76 13.17 -8.63 -7.79
CA ALA A 76 14.60 -8.80 -7.98
C ALA A 76 14.94 -10.27 -8.32
N ALA A 77 15.99 -10.49 -9.12
CA ALA A 77 16.39 -11.83 -9.57
C ALA A 77 16.76 -12.74 -8.38
N GLU A 78 17.43 -12.17 -7.38
CA GLU A 78 17.86 -12.84 -6.15
C GLU A 78 16.65 -13.39 -5.36
N GLY A 79 15.52 -12.66 -5.36
CA GLY A 79 14.29 -13.10 -4.71
C GLY A 79 13.61 -14.27 -5.46
N VAL A 80 13.71 -14.30 -6.79
CA VAL A 80 13.24 -15.41 -7.62
C VAL A 80 14.09 -16.66 -7.39
N GLU A 81 15.41 -16.50 -7.35
CA GLU A 81 16.33 -17.63 -7.15
C GLU A 81 16.15 -18.30 -5.78
N ALA A 82 15.85 -17.52 -4.73
CA ALA A 82 15.68 -18.04 -3.38
C ALA A 82 14.36 -18.81 -3.16
N LEU A 83 13.23 -18.30 -3.68
CA LEU A 83 11.88 -18.80 -3.33
C LEU A 83 10.99 -19.13 -4.54
N GLY A 84 11.47 -18.88 -5.77
CA GLY A 84 10.72 -19.07 -7.01
C GLY A 84 9.72 -17.94 -7.30
N ALA A 85 9.47 -17.65 -8.58
CA ALA A 85 8.57 -16.57 -9.00
C ALA A 85 7.11 -16.76 -8.55
N VAL A 86 6.65 -18.01 -8.41
CA VAL A 86 5.29 -18.33 -7.96
C VAL A 86 5.03 -17.84 -6.54
N CYS A 87 6.03 -17.93 -5.65
CA CYS A 87 5.94 -17.45 -4.27
C CYS A 87 5.53 -15.97 -4.21
N TRP A 88 6.02 -15.17 -5.16
CA TRP A 88 5.83 -13.72 -5.19
C TRP A 88 4.62 -13.25 -5.99
N THR A 89 3.97 -14.13 -6.77
CA THR A 89 2.90 -13.74 -7.72
C THR A 89 1.78 -12.94 -7.04
N ALA A 90 1.39 -13.46 -5.88
CA ALA A 90 0.49 -12.87 -4.90
C ALA A 90 0.82 -11.41 -4.52
N ILE A 91 1.99 -11.24 -3.92
CA ILE A 91 2.51 -9.96 -3.41
C ILE A 91 2.69 -8.97 -4.56
N MET A 92 3.11 -9.43 -5.74
CA MET A 92 3.27 -8.57 -6.91
C MET A 92 1.93 -8.15 -7.53
N ALA A 93 0.88 -8.96 -7.38
CA ALA A 93 -0.47 -8.62 -7.80
C ALA A 93 -1.13 -7.62 -6.84
N THR A 94 -0.88 -7.76 -5.53
CA THR A 94 -1.41 -6.88 -4.48
C THR A 94 -0.30 -6.53 -3.46
N PRO A 95 0.56 -5.56 -3.76
CA PRO A 95 1.66 -5.21 -2.86
C PRO A 95 1.15 -4.63 -1.54
N PRO A 96 1.62 -5.10 -0.37
CA PRO A 96 1.19 -4.59 0.93
C PRO A 96 1.83 -3.22 1.26
N PHE A 97 2.67 -2.69 0.36
CA PHE A 97 3.30 -1.40 0.47
C PHE A 97 3.24 -0.65 -0.87
N CYS A 98 3.26 0.67 -0.80
CA CYS A 98 3.33 1.54 -1.97
C CYS A 98 4.64 2.31 -1.96
N LEU A 99 5.36 2.29 -3.08
CA LEU A 99 6.53 3.14 -3.30
C LEU A 99 6.05 4.52 -3.79
N ILE A 100 6.68 5.59 -3.31
CA ILE A 100 6.55 6.93 -3.90
C ILE A 100 7.90 7.40 -4.39
N GLU A 101 7.93 7.89 -5.62
CA GLU A 101 8.99 8.75 -6.11
C GLU A 101 8.43 10.16 -6.30
N ALA A 102 9.14 11.17 -5.81
CA ALA A 102 8.78 12.57 -6.03
C ALA A 102 10.05 13.43 -6.04
N THR A 103 9.99 14.55 -6.76
CA THR A 103 11.01 15.60 -6.72
C THR A 103 10.51 16.76 -5.87
N ARG A 104 11.40 17.42 -5.13
CA ARG A 104 11.04 18.65 -4.43
C ARG A 104 11.11 19.84 -5.38
N ALA A 105 10.10 20.72 -5.33
CA ALA A 105 10.09 22.01 -5.99
C ALA A 105 11.15 22.97 -5.42
#